data_AF-A0A1H7UAZ2-F1
#
_entry.id   AF-A0A1H7UAZ2-F1
#
_cell.length_a   1.000
_cell.length_b   1.000
_cell.length_c   1.000
_cell.angle_alpha   90.00
_cell.angle_beta   90.00
_cell.angle_gamma   90.00
#
_symmetry.space_group_name_H-M   'P 1'
#
loop_
_entity.id
_entity.type
_entity.pdbx_description
1 polymer ?
#
loop_
_entity_poly.entity_id
_entity_poly.type
_entity_poly.pdbx_seq_one_letter_code
_entity_poly.pdbx_strand_id
1 'polypeptide(L)'
;MEPLGILMLLVLCMVAAIGTLVVVGAVKAARAVSTKAENVALKARAYTNPGAPGRIASVRLRLRAALEGTRQALEAAASQDAQVGESLQLLKRLETHGTELDAQLRGLEREPEPTRVDAKLPELRARAEQITHAAEELRWAVQDRQHRFSEDELSRLSDECTQEADALRHWSRPAQADEAAAGGPHRPEPGRLTTGRWPTADEVLGFVDRIRRPSGETNAR
;
A
#
# COMPACT_ATOMS: atom_id res chain seq x y z
N MET A 1 -21.97 36.37 -8.39
CA MET A 1 -20.53 36.06 -8.19
C MET A 1 -19.97 35.80 -9.57
N GLU A 2 -19.00 36.60 -10.01
CA GLU A 2 -18.41 36.48 -11.34
C GLU A 2 -17.81 35.08 -11.52
N PRO A 3 -18.05 34.38 -12.65
CA PRO A 3 -17.56 33.01 -12.87
C PRO A 3 -16.03 32.90 -12.77
N LEU A 4 -15.33 34.00 -13.06
CA LEU A 4 -13.89 34.16 -12.87
C LEU A 4 -13.46 34.02 -11.39
N GLY A 5 -14.25 34.51 -10.44
CA GLY A 5 -13.95 34.41 -9.02
C GLY A 5 -14.02 32.97 -8.50
N ILE A 6 -14.98 32.19 -9.01
CA ILE A 6 -15.15 30.78 -8.64
C ILE A 6 -13.98 29.93 -9.21
N LEU A 7 -13.59 30.20 -10.47
CA LEU A 7 -12.46 29.51 -11.09
C LEU A 7 -11.13 29.81 -10.37
N MET A 8 -10.90 31.06 -9.98
CA MET A 8 -9.69 31.45 -9.24
C MET A 8 -9.62 30.80 -7.86
N LEU A 9 -10.77 30.73 -7.16
CA LEU A 9 -10.87 30.05 -5.87
C LEU A 9 -10.62 28.53 -6.00
N LEU A 10 -11.17 27.90 -7.04
CA LEU A 10 -10.97 26.47 -7.31
C LEU A 10 -9.49 26.14 -7.57
N VAL A 11 -8.82 26.95 -8.39
CA VAL A 11 -7.39 26.79 -8.68
C VAL A 11 -6.56 26.99 -7.42
N LEU A 12 -6.89 27.99 -6.59
CA LEU A 12 -6.20 28.23 -5.32
C LEU A 12 -6.38 27.06 -4.34
N CYS A 13 -7.58 26.50 -4.24
CA CYS A 13 -7.86 25.33 -3.42
C CYS A 13 -7.10 24.09 -3.92
N MET A 14 -7.00 23.89 -5.23
CA MET A 14 -6.22 22.80 -5.83
C MET A 14 -4.73 22.93 -5.54
N VAL A 15 -4.16 24.14 -5.69
CA VAL A 15 -2.75 24.40 -5.37
C VAL A 15 -2.48 24.21 -3.87
N ALA A 16 -3.40 24.63 -3.00
CA ALA A 16 -3.29 24.41 -1.56
C ALA A 16 -3.40 22.92 -1.18
N ALA A 17 -4.28 22.16 -1.85
CA ALA A 17 -4.42 20.71 -1.66
C ALA A 17 -3.16 19.96 -2.10
N ILE A 18 -2.59 20.31 -3.25
CA ILE A 18 -1.34 19.73 -3.74
C ILE A 18 -0.17 20.10 -2.80
N GLY A 19 -0.09 21.35 -2.36
CA GLY A 19 0.95 21.82 -1.45
C GLY A 19 0.93 21.10 -0.10
N THR A 20 -0.25 20.84 0.46
CA THR A 20 -0.40 20.10 1.72
C THR A 20 -0.02 18.62 1.57
N LEU A 21 -0.35 17.97 0.45
CA LEU A 21 0.08 16.59 0.17
C LEU A 21 1.60 16.44 0.07
N VAL A 22 2.29 17.39 -0.58
CA VAL A 22 3.76 17.35 -0.72
C VAL A 22 4.46 17.56 0.63
N VAL A 23 3.98 18.47 1.47
CA VAL A 23 4.55 18.71 2.80
C VAL A 23 4.34 17.49 3.71
N VAL A 24 3.14 16.89 3.70
CA VAL A 24 2.87 15.68 4.48
C VAL A 24 3.71 14.50 3.97
N GLY A 25 3.90 14.37 2.65
CA GLY A 25 4.78 13.37 2.04
C GLY A 25 6.25 13.53 2.43
N ALA A 26 6.77 14.76 2.39
CA ALA A 26 8.14 15.07 2.77
C ALA A 26 8.39 14.87 4.28
N VAL A 27 7.44 15.26 5.14
CA VAL A 27 7.53 15.05 6.60
C VAL A 27 7.42 13.56 6.94
N LYS A 28 6.55 12.79 6.26
CA LYS A 28 6.50 11.32 6.40
C LYS A 28 7.79 10.65 5.93
N ALA A 29 8.36 11.10 4.81
CA ALA A 29 9.63 10.58 4.30
C ALA A 29 10.82 10.90 5.21
N ALA A 30 10.91 12.15 5.72
CA ALA A 30 11.96 12.56 6.64
C ALA A 30 11.87 11.81 8.00
N ARG A 31 10.65 11.58 8.51
CA ARG A 31 10.42 10.81 9.74
C ARG A 31 10.66 9.30 9.56
N ALA A 32 10.37 8.75 8.38
CA ALA A 32 10.68 7.37 8.02
C ALA A 32 12.20 7.11 7.88
N VAL A 33 12.97 8.11 7.45
CA VAL A 33 14.44 8.03 7.36
C VAL A 33 15.10 8.16 8.74
N SER A 34 14.60 9.07 9.59
CA SER A 34 15.10 9.24 10.97
C SER A 34 14.85 8.00 11.85
N THR A 35 13.66 7.39 11.75
CA THR A 35 13.33 6.16 12.49
C THR A 35 14.06 4.93 11.94
N LYS A 36 14.39 4.87 10.65
CA LYS A 36 15.24 3.79 10.09
C LYS A 36 16.67 3.85 10.61
N ALA A 37 17.27 5.03 10.75
CA ALA A 37 18.64 5.17 11.23
C ALA A 37 18.79 4.73 12.70
N GLU A 38 17.84 5.10 13.57
CA GLU A 38 17.83 4.62 14.96
C GLU A 38 17.57 3.11 15.05
N ASN A 39 16.67 2.56 14.22
CA ASN A 39 16.42 1.12 14.17
C ASN A 39 17.62 0.32 13.66
N VAL A 40 18.43 0.87 12.74
CA VAL A 40 19.67 0.25 12.26
C VAL A 40 20.77 0.36 13.32
N ALA A 41 20.87 1.48 14.05
CA ALA A 41 21.77 1.62 15.18
C ALA A 41 21.40 0.69 16.35
N LEU A 42 20.11 0.52 16.64
CA LEU A 42 19.59 -0.41 17.65
C LEU A 42 19.70 -1.88 17.23
N LYS A 43 19.49 -2.21 15.94
CA LYS A 43 19.79 -3.54 15.38
C LYS A 43 21.28 -3.84 15.46
N ALA A 44 22.13 -2.91 15.03
CA ALA A 44 23.58 -3.07 15.11
C ALA A 44 24.02 -3.27 16.57
N ARG A 45 23.46 -2.51 17.53
CA ARG A 45 23.76 -2.68 18.96
C ARG A 45 23.21 -3.97 19.58
N ALA A 46 22.07 -4.47 19.10
CA ALA A 46 21.52 -5.77 19.49
C ALA A 46 22.37 -6.95 18.97
N TYR A 47 22.98 -6.82 17.79
CA TYR A 47 23.88 -7.84 17.24
C TYR A 47 25.33 -7.72 17.74
N THR A 48 25.77 -6.55 18.21
CA THR A 48 27.17 -6.31 18.63
C THR A 48 27.41 -6.46 20.13
N ASN A 49 26.38 -6.71 20.94
CA ASN A 49 26.54 -6.92 22.39
C ASN A 49 25.80 -8.19 22.83
N PRO A 50 26.39 -9.40 22.66
CA PRO A 50 25.73 -10.70 22.85
C PRO A 50 25.46 -11.08 24.33
N GLY A 51 25.45 -10.11 25.25
CA GLY A 51 25.17 -10.33 26.66
C GLY A 51 23.68 -10.24 27.05
N ALA A 52 23.38 -10.48 28.32
CA ALA A 52 22.07 -10.28 28.93
C ALA A 52 21.39 -8.92 28.56
N PRO A 53 22.08 -7.76 28.56
CA PRO A 53 21.46 -6.49 28.17
C PRO A 53 21.07 -6.41 26.68
N GLY A 54 21.83 -7.05 25.79
CA GLY A 54 21.50 -7.09 24.35
C GLY A 54 20.22 -7.89 24.07
N ARG A 55 20.02 -9.01 24.80
CA ARG A 55 18.78 -9.79 24.72
C ARG A 55 17.57 -8.97 25.15
N ILE A 56 17.66 -8.25 26.27
CA ILE A 56 16.57 -7.36 26.74
C ILE A 56 16.28 -6.26 25.71
N ALA A 57 17.33 -5.58 25.21
CA ALA A 57 17.18 -4.53 24.20
C ALA A 57 16.50 -5.04 22.92
N SER A 58 16.81 -6.25 22.47
CA SER A 58 16.19 -6.86 21.29
C SER A 58 14.68 -7.10 21.46
N VAL A 59 14.24 -7.57 22.63
CA VAL A 59 12.81 -7.77 22.95
C VAL A 59 12.08 -6.44 22.96
N ARG A 60 12.66 -5.43 23.62
CA ARG A 60 12.10 -4.07 23.68
C ARG A 60 11.96 -3.45 22.29
N LEU A 61 12.98 -3.60 21.44
CA LEU A 61 12.97 -3.10 20.07
C LEU A 61 11.87 -3.75 19.24
N ARG A 62 11.75 -5.09 19.31
CA ARG A 62 10.73 -5.83 18.55
C ARG A 62 9.32 -5.43 18.96
N LEU A 63 9.05 -5.38 20.26
CA LEU A 63 7.75 -4.99 20.80
C LEU A 63 7.36 -3.59 20.32
N ARG A 64 8.27 -2.61 20.41
CA ARG A 64 8.02 -1.24 19.96
C ARG A 64 7.77 -1.16 18.46
N ALA A 65 8.58 -1.87 17.65
CA ALA A 65 8.43 -1.87 16.20
C ALA A 65 7.08 -2.48 15.76
N ALA A 66 6.64 -3.54 16.42
CA ALA A 66 5.35 -4.17 16.14
C ALA A 66 4.18 -3.26 16.45
N LEU A 67 4.15 -2.65 17.64
CA LEU A 67 3.09 -1.72 18.03
C LEU A 67 3.04 -0.48 17.14
N GLU A 68 4.17 0.18 16.90
CA GLU A 68 4.23 1.39 16.08
C GLU A 68 3.89 1.10 14.61
N GLY A 69 4.36 -0.03 14.06
CA GLY A 69 4.01 -0.45 12.71
C GLY A 69 2.51 -0.75 12.55
N THR A 70 1.88 -1.28 13.61
CA THR A 70 0.43 -1.54 13.64
C THR A 70 -0.35 -0.25 13.76
N ARG A 71 0.08 0.68 14.63
CA ARG A 71 -0.51 2.02 14.77
C ARG A 71 -0.53 2.76 13.44
N GLN A 72 0.61 2.77 12.75
CA GLN A 72 0.73 3.42 11.44
C GLN A 72 -0.20 2.80 10.40
N ALA A 73 -0.34 1.47 10.38
CA ALA A 73 -1.23 0.78 9.45
C ALA A 73 -2.70 1.11 9.73
N LEU A 74 -3.12 1.10 10.99
CA LEU A 74 -4.47 1.47 11.41
C LEU A 74 -4.79 2.94 11.12
N GLU A 75 -3.88 3.86 11.45
CA GLU A 75 -4.07 5.29 11.17
C GLU A 75 -4.16 5.59 9.68
N ALA A 76 -3.41 4.87 8.84
CA ALA A 76 -3.52 4.98 7.40
C ALA A 76 -4.87 4.45 6.86
N ALA A 77 -5.42 3.41 7.49
CA ALA A 77 -6.72 2.86 7.12
C ALA A 77 -7.91 3.69 7.62
N ALA A 78 -7.74 4.42 8.72
CA ALA A 78 -8.80 5.18 9.36
C ALA A 78 -9.43 6.28 8.49
N SER A 79 -8.71 6.79 7.47
CA SER A 79 -9.27 7.75 6.52
C SER A 79 -10.20 7.11 5.48
N GLN A 80 -10.13 5.80 5.28
CA GLN A 80 -10.85 5.06 4.25
C GLN A 80 -11.99 4.22 4.82
N ASP A 81 -11.85 3.71 6.05
CA ASP A 81 -12.85 2.87 6.69
C ASP A 81 -13.11 3.26 8.17
N ALA A 82 -14.36 3.62 8.47
CA ALA A 82 -14.81 3.98 9.80
C ALA A 82 -14.80 2.80 10.80
N GLN A 83 -14.89 1.54 10.33
CA GLN A 83 -14.83 0.35 11.20
C GLN A 83 -13.45 0.14 11.83
N VAL A 84 -12.40 0.78 11.29
CA VAL A 84 -11.03 0.73 11.83
C VAL A 84 -10.94 1.33 13.24
N GLY A 85 -11.92 2.16 13.64
CA GLY A 85 -11.99 2.77 14.97
C GLY A 85 -11.99 1.77 16.12
N GLU A 86 -12.66 0.62 15.97
CA GLU A 86 -12.67 -0.41 17.03
C GLU A 86 -11.29 -1.07 17.18
N SER A 87 -10.65 -1.40 16.06
CA SER A 87 -9.29 -1.96 16.05
C SER A 87 -8.25 -0.99 16.65
N LEU A 88 -8.42 0.32 16.47
CA LEU A 88 -7.60 1.34 17.15
C LEU A 88 -7.77 1.31 18.68
N GLN A 89 -8.99 1.09 19.18
CA GLN A 89 -9.22 0.95 20.62
C GLN A 89 -8.58 -0.32 21.18
N LEU A 90 -8.62 -1.43 20.43
CA LEU A 90 -7.91 -2.66 20.79
C LEU A 90 -6.39 -2.42 20.83
N LEU A 91 -5.82 -1.78 19.81
CA LEU A 91 -4.40 -1.44 19.79
C LEU A 91 -4.01 -0.59 21.01
N LYS A 92 -4.82 0.41 21.38
CA LYS A 92 -4.54 1.25 22.54
C LYS A 92 -4.44 0.45 23.86
N ARG A 93 -5.26 -0.60 24.00
CA ARG A 93 -5.18 -1.52 25.15
C ARG A 93 -3.88 -2.35 25.09
N LEU A 94 -3.52 -2.86 23.90
CA LEU A 94 -2.23 -3.55 23.70
C LEU A 94 -1.04 -2.65 24.02
N GLU A 95 -1.05 -1.39 23.57
CA GLU A 95 0.00 -0.41 23.85
C GLU A 95 0.15 -0.16 25.35
N THR A 96 -0.96 -0.07 26.08
CA THR A 96 -0.93 0.06 27.55
C THR A 96 -0.16 -1.11 28.18
N HIS A 97 -0.51 -2.35 27.83
CA HIS A 97 0.23 -3.53 28.29
C HIS A 97 1.68 -3.58 27.80
N GLY A 98 1.94 -3.09 26.59
CA GLY A 98 3.29 -2.98 26.04
C GLY A 98 4.18 -2.01 26.81
N THR A 99 3.63 -0.88 27.25
CA THR A 99 4.38 0.11 28.07
C THR A 99 4.69 -0.42 29.46
N GLU A 100 3.75 -1.13 30.08
CA GLU A 100 3.96 -1.81 31.37
C GLU A 100 5.06 -2.86 31.26
N LEU A 101 5.07 -3.65 30.18
CA LEU A 101 6.10 -4.64 29.91
C LEU A 101 7.47 -4.01 29.60
N ASP A 102 7.53 -2.89 28.86
CA ASP A 102 8.78 -2.15 28.63
C ASP A 102 9.36 -1.63 29.96
N ALA A 103 8.52 -1.19 30.90
CA ALA A 103 8.96 -0.77 32.23
C ALA A 103 9.55 -1.94 33.03
N GLN A 104 8.92 -3.12 32.99
CA GLN A 104 9.45 -4.34 33.61
C GLN A 104 10.80 -4.75 33.01
N LEU A 105 10.93 -4.72 31.69
CA LEU A 105 12.17 -5.04 30.98
C LEU A 105 13.28 -4.04 31.31
N ARG A 106 12.98 -2.74 31.43
CA ARG A 106 13.94 -1.72 31.90
C ARG A 106 14.37 -1.95 33.35
N GLY A 107 13.46 -2.42 34.21
CA GLY A 107 13.79 -2.81 35.57
C GLY A 107 14.80 -3.95 35.57
N LEU A 108 14.57 -4.97 34.74
CA LEU A 108 15.45 -6.13 34.61
C LEU A 108 16.83 -5.77 34.03
N GLU A 109 16.90 -4.77 33.14
CA GLU A 109 18.16 -4.26 32.58
C GLU A 109 19.10 -3.65 33.62
N ARG A 110 18.55 -3.17 34.76
CA ARG A 110 19.31 -2.58 35.87
C ARG A 110 19.73 -3.60 36.93
N GLU A 111 19.32 -4.86 36.81
CA GLU A 111 19.68 -5.91 37.76
C GLU A 111 21.17 -6.24 37.65
N PRO A 112 21.94 -6.14 38.74
CA PRO A 112 23.38 -6.44 38.72
C PRO A 112 23.70 -7.94 38.63
N GLU A 113 22.76 -8.80 39.04
CA GLU A 113 22.91 -10.26 39.07
C GLU A 113 22.44 -10.94 37.76
N PRO A 114 23.35 -11.46 36.91
CA PRO A 114 22.99 -12.01 35.60
C PRO A 114 22.10 -13.26 35.70
N THR A 115 22.27 -14.07 36.75
CA THR A 115 21.46 -15.27 36.99
C THR A 115 19.97 -14.92 37.20
N ARG A 116 19.69 -13.77 37.80
CA ARG A 116 18.30 -13.29 37.98
C ARG A 116 17.69 -12.82 36.67
N VAL A 117 18.50 -12.19 35.81
CA VAL A 117 18.08 -11.82 34.46
C VAL A 117 17.72 -13.07 33.66
N ASP A 118 18.57 -14.08 33.68
CA ASP A 118 18.36 -15.31 32.91
C ASP A 118 17.15 -16.13 33.41
N ALA A 119 16.82 -16.05 34.70
CA ALA A 119 15.62 -16.68 35.24
C ALA A 119 14.31 -15.96 34.84
N LYS A 120 14.29 -14.63 34.83
CA LYS A 120 13.06 -13.84 34.58
C LYS A 120 12.83 -13.43 33.14
N LEU A 121 13.88 -13.32 32.34
CA LEU A 121 13.80 -12.85 30.95
C LEU A 121 12.90 -13.73 30.06
N PRO A 122 12.92 -15.08 30.13
CA PRO A 122 12.07 -15.91 29.28
C PRO A 122 10.57 -15.65 29.47
N GLU A 123 10.13 -15.40 30.71
CA GLU A 123 8.74 -15.09 31.02
C GLU A 123 8.30 -13.75 30.41
N LEU A 124 9.09 -12.69 30.61
CA LEU A 124 8.80 -11.37 30.03
C LEU A 124 8.85 -11.41 28.50
N ARG A 125 9.76 -12.22 27.94
CA ARG A 125 9.85 -12.44 26.50
C ARG A 125 8.58 -13.11 25.96
N ALA A 126 8.08 -14.16 26.61
CA ALA A 126 6.86 -14.84 26.17
C ALA A 126 5.65 -13.89 26.17
N ARG A 127 5.53 -13.03 27.17
CA ARG A 127 4.49 -11.97 27.20
C ARG A 127 4.68 -10.95 26.07
N ALA A 128 5.92 -10.55 25.78
CA ALA A 128 6.21 -9.63 24.68
C ALA A 128 5.86 -10.24 23.32
N GLU A 129 6.12 -11.53 23.14
CA GLU A 129 5.78 -12.27 21.92
C GLU A 129 4.26 -12.37 21.73
N GLN A 130 3.49 -12.59 22.79
CA GLN A 130 2.02 -12.58 22.72
C GLN A 130 1.46 -11.22 22.27
N ILE A 131 1.93 -10.11 22.87
CA ILE A 131 1.51 -8.75 22.47
C ILE A 131 1.93 -8.46 21.04
N THR A 132 3.16 -8.82 20.68
CA THR A 132 3.70 -8.63 19.31
C THR A 132 2.85 -9.37 18.29
N HIS A 133 2.51 -10.63 18.57
CA HIS A 133 1.69 -11.45 17.68
C HIS A 133 0.29 -10.87 17.48
N ALA A 134 -0.39 -10.51 18.57
CA ALA A 134 -1.71 -9.88 18.50
C ALA A 134 -1.67 -8.55 17.71
N ALA A 135 -0.62 -7.74 17.86
CA ALA A 135 -0.44 -6.53 17.07
C ALA A 135 -0.22 -6.83 15.58
N GLU A 136 0.62 -7.82 15.27
CA GLU A 136 0.88 -8.27 13.90
C GLU A 136 -0.39 -8.81 13.23
N GLU A 137 -1.24 -9.55 13.95
CA GLU A 137 -2.55 -10.00 13.48
C GLU A 137 -3.48 -8.83 13.14
N LEU A 138 -3.57 -7.82 14.02
CA LEU A 138 -4.34 -6.60 13.75
C LEU A 138 -3.84 -5.90 12.48
N ARG A 139 -2.53 -5.81 12.31
CA ARG A 139 -1.91 -5.19 11.13
C ARG A 139 -2.27 -5.96 9.86
N TRP A 140 -2.16 -7.29 9.87
CA TRP A 140 -2.51 -8.13 8.73
C TRP A 140 -4.00 -7.99 8.37
N ALA A 141 -4.89 -8.02 9.35
CA ALA A 141 -6.33 -7.89 9.13
C ALA A 141 -6.71 -6.55 8.49
N VAL A 142 -6.03 -5.46 8.86
CA VAL A 142 -6.25 -4.13 8.28
C VAL A 142 -5.70 -4.05 6.86
N GLN A 143 -4.50 -4.58 6.62
CA GLN A 143 -3.90 -4.59 5.28
C GLN A 143 -4.73 -5.42 4.30
N ASP A 144 -5.19 -6.60 4.72
CA ASP A 144 -6.09 -7.45 3.92
C ASP A 144 -7.37 -6.71 3.51
N ARG A 145 -7.95 -5.95 4.45
CA ARG A 145 -9.12 -5.12 4.17
C ARG A 145 -8.82 -4.00 3.17
N GLN A 146 -7.69 -3.31 3.30
CA GLN A 146 -7.27 -2.26 2.35
C GLN A 146 -7.08 -2.82 0.94
N HIS A 147 -6.47 -4.01 0.83
CA HIS A 147 -6.31 -4.69 -0.45
C HIS A 147 -7.66 -4.99 -1.09
N ARG A 148 -8.61 -5.57 -0.34
CA ARG A 148 -9.96 -5.84 -0.84
C ARG A 148 -10.71 -4.57 -1.26
N PHE A 149 -10.63 -3.50 -0.48
CA PHE A 149 -11.23 -2.22 -0.84
C PHE A 149 -10.68 -1.66 -2.15
N SER A 150 -9.36 -1.80 -2.37
CA SER A 150 -8.69 -1.34 -3.59
C SER A 150 -9.04 -2.21 -4.80
N GLU A 151 -9.18 -3.52 -4.62
CA GLU A 151 -9.63 -4.46 -5.66
C GLU A 151 -11.07 -4.18 -6.07
N ASP A 152 -11.96 -3.94 -5.12
CA ASP A 152 -13.37 -3.58 -5.38
C ASP A 152 -13.48 -2.26 -6.14
N GLU A 153 -12.69 -1.25 -5.76
CA GLU A 153 -12.64 0.04 -6.46
C GLU A 153 -12.13 -0.10 -7.90
N LEU A 154 -11.07 -0.89 -8.11
CA LEU A 154 -10.54 -1.16 -9.44
C LEU A 154 -11.54 -1.93 -10.31
N SER A 155 -12.27 -2.90 -9.74
CA SER A 155 -13.33 -3.62 -10.46
C SER A 155 -14.43 -2.68 -10.92
N ARG A 156 -14.92 -1.81 -10.04
CA ARG A 156 -15.95 -0.82 -10.40
C ARG A 156 -15.47 0.14 -11.49
N LEU A 157 -14.24 0.62 -11.39
CA LEU A 157 -13.65 1.49 -12.40
C LEU A 157 -13.50 0.79 -13.76
N SER A 158 -13.14 -0.49 -13.75
CA SER A 158 -13.06 -1.30 -14.97
C SER A 158 -14.43 -1.50 -15.62
N ASP A 159 -15.48 -1.70 -14.82
CA ASP A 159 -16.86 -1.82 -15.30
C ASP A 159 -17.35 -0.50 -15.92
N GLU A 160 -17.08 0.62 -15.27
CA GLU A 160 -17.39 1.96 -15.78
C GLU A 160 -16.67 2.25 -17.10
N CYS A 161 -15.36 1.96 -17.18
CA CYS A 161 -14.59 2.07 -18.41
C CYS A 161 -15.15 1.19 -19.54
N THR A 162 -15.62 -0.01 -19.22
CA THR A 162 -16.24 -0.91 -20.21
C THR A 162 -17.56 -0.34 -20.71
N GLN A 163 -18.40 0.18 -19.80
CA GLN A 163 -19.65 0.83 -20.15
C GLN A 163 -19.44 2.08 -21.01
N GLU A 164 -18.44 2.92 -20.69
CA GLU A 164 -18.08 4.08 -21.51
C GLU A 164 -17.54 3.68 -22.88
N ALA A 165 -16.69 2.65 -22.95
CA ALA A 165 -16.17 2.16 -24.22
C ALA A 165 -17.29 1.61 -25.13
N ASP A 166 -18.24 0.86 -24.57
CA ASP A 166 -19.43 0.38 -25.30
C ASP A 166 -20.32 1.54 -25.75
N ALA A 167 -20.46 2.58 -24.92
CA ALA A 167 -21.14 3.80 -25.31
C ALA A 167 -20.49 4.42 -26.56
N LEU A 168 -19.16 4.64 -26.53
CA LEU A 168 -18.43 5.21 -27.68
C LEU A 168 -18.53 4.34 -28.94
N ARG A 169 -18.58 3.00 -28.82
CA ARG A 169 -18.78 2.09 -29.96
C ARG A 169 -20.18 2.18 -30.55
N HIS A 170 -21.21 2.32 -29.72
CA HIS A 170 -22.57 2.43 -30.21
C HIS A 170 -22.79 3.72 -31.01
N TRP A 171 -22.08 4.82 -30.67
CA TRP A 171 -22.16 6.09 -31.40
C TRP A 171 -21.35 6.08 -32.70
N SER A 172 -20.28 5.28 -32.78
CA SER A 172 -19.44 5.18 -33.99
C SER A 172 -19.96 4.19 -35.02
N ARG A 173 -21.04 3.45 -34.72
CA ARG A 173 -21.74 2.62 -35.72
C ARG A 173 -22.61 3.54 -36.59
N PRO A 174 -22.26 3.79 -37.87
CA PRO A 174 -23.21 4.42 -38.79
C PRO A 174 -24.42 3.49 -38.92
N ALA A 175 -25.59 4.04 -39.26
CA ALA A 175 -26.85 3.32 -39.48
C ALA A 175 -26.83 2.31 -40.65
N GLN A 176 -25.76 1.52 -40.82
CA GLN A 176 -25.61 0.46 -41.82
C GLN A 176 -26.29 -0.85 -41.39
N ALA A 177 -26.92 -0.91 -40.21
CA ALA A 177 -27.70 -2.07 -39.80
C ALA A 177 -29.10 -2.12 -40.46
N ASP A 178 -29.63 -0.98 -40.94
CA ASP A 178 -30.95 -0.95 -41.61
C ASP A 178 -30.90 -1.34 -43.10
N GLU A 179 -29.71 -1.36 -43.73
CA GLU A 179 -29.56 -1.72 -45.15
C GLU A 179 -29.24 -3.22 -45.37
N ALA A 180 -28.84 -3.95 -44.32
CA ALA A 180 -28.51 -5.38 -44.42
C ALA A 180 -29.74 -6.32 -44.29
N ALA A 181 -30.93 -5.80 -43.98
CA ALA A 181 -32.17 -6.58 -43.91
C ALA A 181 -32.85 -6.79 -45.29
N ALA A 182 -32.34 -6.18 -46.37
CA ALA A 182 -32.97 -6.23 -47.70
C ALA A 182 -32.15 -6.95 -48.79
N GLY A 183 -31.15 -7.77 -48.45
CA GLY A 183 -30.28 -8.38 -49.47
C GLY A 183 -29.67 -9.74 -49.14
N GLY A 184 -30.45 -10.82 -49.30
CA GLY A 184 -29.99 -12.18 -49.65
C GLY A 184 -29.13 -12.97 -48.62
N PRO A 185 -29.08 -14.30 -48.70
CA PRO A 185 -28.35 -15.11 -47.73
C PRO A 185 -26.86 -15.10 -48.06
N HIS A 186 -26.11 -14.17 -47.47
CA HIS A 186 -24.65 -14.27 -47.42
C HIS A 186 -24.21 -14.31 -45.96
N ARG A 187 -23.84 -15.51 -45.51
CA ARG A 187 -23.25 -15.77 -44.19
C ARG A 187 -21.92 -15.02 -44.10
N PRO A 188 -21.77 -14.00 -43.23
CA PRO A 188 -20.45 -13.47 -42.90
C PRO A 188 -19.85 -14.42 -41.87
N GLU A 189 -18.75 -15.08 -42.25
CA GLU A 189 -17.84 -15.68 -41.28
C GLU A 189 -17.45 -14.60 -40.26
N PRO A 190 -17.62 -14.81 -38.94
CA PRO A 190 -17.06 -13.90 -37.97
C PRO A 190 -15.55 -14.00 -38.10
N GLY A 191 -14.93 -12.94 -38.62
CA GLY A 191 -13.50 -12.67 -38.51
C GLY A 191 -13.13 -12.67 -37.04
N ARG A 192 -12.83 -13.87 -36.55
CA ARG A 192 -12.39 -14.20 -35.21
C ARG A 192 -11.07 -13.46 -35.01
N LEU A 193 -11.11 -12.29 -34.38
CA LEU A 193 -9.93 -11.72 -33.73
C LEU A 193 -9.53 -12.73 -32.66
N THR A 194 -8.53 -13.52 -33.00
CA THR A 194 -8.08 -14.62 -32.18
C THR A 194 -7.49 -14.03 -30.91
N THR A 195 -8.01 -14.53 -29.79
CA THR A 195 -7.45 -14.44 -28.44
C THR A 195 -7.62 -13.09 -27.74
N GLY A 196 -8.50 -13.08 -26.72
CA GLY A 196 -8.51 -12.10 -25.64
C GLY A 196 -7.28 -12.27 -24.74
N ARG A 197 -6.09 -12.16 -25.33
CA ARG A 197 -4.81 -12.08 -24.63
C ARG A 197 -4.35 -10.64 -24.70
N TRP A 198 -4.24 -10.00 -23.54
CA TRP A 198 -3.57 -8.71 -23.44
C TRP A 198 -2.11 -8.87 -23.90
N PRO A 199 -1.58 -7.95 -24.73
CA PRO A 199 -0.22 -8.04 -25.22
C PRO A 199 0.76 -8.07 -24.05
N THR A 200 1.72 -8.97 -24.09
CA THR A 200 2.78 -8.99 -23.05
C THR A 200 3.70 -7.78 -23.20
N ALA A 201 4.34 -7.35 -22.11
CA ALA A 201 5.20 -6.16 -22.09
C ALA A 201 6.26 -6.16 -23.21
N ASP A 202 6.81 -7.33 -23.54
CA ASP A 202 7.81 -7.48 -24.61
C ASP A 202 7.23 -7.21 -26.02
N GLU A 203 5.95 -7.53 -26.25
CA GLU A 203 5.28 -7.28 -27.55
C GLU A 203 5.00 -5.78 -27.72
N VAL A 204 4.63 -5.09 -26.64
CA VAL A 204 4.42 -3.64 -26.64
C VAL A 204 5.74 -2.91 -26.87
N LEU A 205 6.82 -3.34 -26.22
CA LEU A 205 8.15 -2.75 -26.40
C LEU A 205 8.70 -2.98 -27.81
N GLY A 206 8.50 -4.16 -28.39
CA GLY A 206 8.90 -4.45 -29.76
C GLY A 206 8.13 -3.62 -30.81
N PHE A 207 6.85 -3.33 -30.54
CA PHE A 207 6.05 -2.45 -31.40
C PHE A 207 6.53 -0.98 -31.33
N VAL A 208 6.84 -0.49 -30.14
CA VAL A 208 7.38 0.87 -29.93
C VAL A 208 8.76 1.04 -30.58
N ASP A 209 9.63 0.04 -30.51
CA ASP A 209 10.96 0.08 -31.14
C ASP A 209 10.88 0.10 -32.67
N ARG A 210 9.91 -0.62 -33.24
CA ARG A 210 9.61 -0.60 -34.68
C ARG A 210 9.12 0.77 -35.17
N ILE A 211 8.31 1.46 -34.38
CA ILE A 211 7.87 2.84 -34.71
C ILE A 211 9.06 3.81 -34.63
N ARG A 212 10.01 3.56 -33.71
CA ARG A 212 11.17 4.43 -33.50
C ARG A 212 12.27 4.28 -34.57
N ARG A 213 12.35 3.12 -35.24
CA ARG A 213 13.18 2.93 -36.45
C ARG A 213 12.31 2.81 -37.70
N PRO A 214 11.92 3.93 -38.34
CA PRO A 214 11.49 3.84 -39.73
C PRO A 214 12.70 3.36 -40.56
N SER A 215 12.53 2.24 -41.27
CA SER A 215 13.58 1.67 -42.12
C SER A 215 13.98 2.67 -43.21
N GLY A 216 15.04 3.43 -42.96
CA GLY A 216 15.85 4.02 -44.01
C GLY A 216 16.98 3.07 -44.32
N GLU A 217 16.81 2.22 -45.34
CA GLU A 217 17.88 1.83 -46.28
C GLU A 217 17.33 0.93 -47.40
N THR A 218 17.15 1.59 -48.55
CA THR A 218 17.45 1.14 -49.91
C THR A 218 18.01 -0.27 -50.10
N ASN A 219 17.42 -1.02 -51.03
CA ASN A 219 18.23 -1.65 -52.07
C ASN A 219 17.52 -1.61 -53.42
N ALA A 220 18.00 -0.72 -54.28
CA ALA A 220 17.82 -0.81 -55.71
C ALA A 220 18.82 -1.85 -56.24
N ARG A 221 18.30 -2.93 -56.83
CA ARG A 221 18.92 -3.67 -57.93
C ARG A 221 17.86 -4.51 -58.62
#